data_AF-A0A662SAL5-F1
#
_entry.id   AF-A0A662SAL5-F1
#
_cell.length_a   1.000
_cell.length_b   1.000
_cell.length_c   1.000
_cell.angle_alpha   90.00
_cell.angle_beta   90.00
_cell.angle_gamma   90.00
#
_symmetry.space_group_name_H-M   'P 1'
#
loop_
_entity.id
_entity.type
_entity.pdbx_description
1 polymer ?
#
loop_
_entity_poly.entity_id
_entity_poly.type
_entity_poly.pdbx_seq_one_letter_code
_entity_poly.pdbx_strand_id
1 'polypeptide(L)'
;MLQRSQILRCGICGKMIEVINPERRLLLCCVKPMAPLVEKVDGEFAEDNRPSTWRKDDSVVLEIGATPHEMTEQHHIIWLEVVTPKRIIRIFNPGDRPEVELELPRGEIYLRVLCNRHGLWKFRVKFSVENEDKYRIISKAVDSFNTFRAPEARARVLEVSDDTLKVEFTGNLCRTCGFYDYFEDFRLILKDEGLYSQLTEIRELEDSTIVKYKLKYGM
;
A
#
# COMPACT_ATOMS: atom_id res chain seq x y z
N MET A 1 -31.58 -2.81 -0.02
CA MET A 1 -31.69 -1.88 -1.17
C MET A 1 -30.30 -1.74 -1.77
N LEU A 2 -30.18 -1.76 -3.09
CA LEU A 2 -28.87 -1.56 -3.74
C LEU A 2 -28.36 -0.14 -3.47
N GLN A 3 -27.04 0.03 -3.45
CA GLN A 3 -26.38 1.33 -3.30
C GLN A 3 -25.54 1.64 -4.52
N ARG A 4 -25.35 2.93 -4.81
CA ARG A 4 -24.50 3.37 -5.92
C ARG A 4 -23.05 2.96 -5.66
N SER A 5 -22.35 2.53 -6.71
CA SER A 5 -20.97 2.01 -6.69
C SER A 5 -20.77 0.70 -5.91
N GLN A 6 -21.85 0.06 -5.48
CA GLN A 6 -21.82 -1.29 -4.93
C GLN A 6 -21.47 -2.30 -6.02
N ILE A 7 -20.56 -3.23 -5.71
CA ILE A 7 -20.21 -4.34 -6.60
C ILE A 7 -21.02 -5.56 -6.20
N LEU A 8 -21.71 -6.18 -7.16
CA LEU A 8 -22.40 -7.44 -6.96
C LEU A 8 -21.65 -8.56 -7.68
N ARG A 9 -21.59 -9.76 -7.07
CA ARG A 9 -20.99 -10.96 -7.65
C ARG A 9 -22.01 -12.10 -7.69
N CYS A 10 -22.05 -12.82 -8.81
CA CYS A 10 -22.78 -14.08 -8.90
C CYS A 10 -21.97 -15.19 -8.21
N GLY A 11 -22.56 -15.86 -7.21
CA GLY A 11 -21.92 -16.98 -6.52
C GLY A 11 -21.80 -18.27 -7.36
N ILE A 12 -22.38 -18.31 -8.56
CA ILE A 12 -22.32 -19.46 -9.47
C ILE A 12 -21.27 -19.25 -10.55
N CYS A 13 -21.45 -18.23 -11.41
CA CYS A 13 -20.56 -18.00 -12.56
C CYS A 13 -19.48 -16.94 -12.32
N GLY A 14 -19.45 -16.31 -11.16
CA GLY A 14 -18.45 -15.29 -10.82
C GLY A 14 -18.61 -13.93 -11.49
N LYS A 15 -19.59 -13.74 -12.41
CA LYS A 15 -19.86 -12.44 -13.04
C LYS A 15 -20.03 -11.34 -12.00
N MET A 16 -19.41 -10.19 -12.26
CA MET A 16 -19.50 -9.01 -11.41
C MET A 16 -20.11 -7.84 -12.17
N ILE A 17 -20.87 -7.02 -11.45
CA ILE A 17 -21.45 -5.77 -11.97
C ILE A 17 -21.31 -4.67 -10.93
N GLU A 18 -21.24 -3.43 -11.39
CA GLU A 18 -21.34 -2.23 -10.56
C GLU A 18 -22.74 -1.63 -10.68
N VAL A 19 -23.30 -1.22 -9.55
CA VAL A 19 -24.56 -0.48 -9.51
C VAL A 19 -24.32 1.01 -9.79
N ILE A 20 -24.70 1.48 -10.98
CA ILE A 20 -24.62 2.91 -11.32
C ILE A 20 -25.87 3.68 -10.87
N ASN A 21 -27.06 3.13 -11.15
CA ASN A 21 -28.34 3.68 -10.73
C ASN A 21 -29.05 2.67 -9.80
N PRO A 22 -29.20 2.95 -8.51
CA PRO A 22 -29.78 2.00 -7.57
C PRO A 22 -31.27 1.74 -7.82
N GLU A 23 -31.66 0.47 -7.81
CA GLU A 23 -33.06 0.04 -7.87
C GLU A 23 -33.45 -0.77 -6.63
N ARG A 24 -34.75 -0.89 -6.38
CA ARG A 24 -35.29 -1.68 -5.27
C ARG A 24 -35.38 -3.18 -5.59
N ARG A 25 -35.28 -3.56 -6.87
CA ARG A 25 -35.43 -4.95 -7.33
C ARG A 25 -34.13 -5.72 -7.18
N LEU A 26 -34.26 -7.03 -6.99
CA LEU A 26 -33.12 -7.95 -6.97
C LEU A 26 -32.57 -8.13 -8.38
N LEU A 27 -31.25 -8.13 -8.51
CA LEU A 27 -30.55 -8.49 -9.74
C LEU A 27 -30.22 -9.98 -9.71
N LEU A 28 -30.69 -10.72 -10.72
CA LEU A 28 -30.51 -12.16 -10.83
C LEU A 28 -29.40 -12.49 -11.83
N CYS A 29 -28.57 -13.47 -11.49
CA CYS A 29 -27.63 -14.09 -12.41
C CYS A 29 -27.60 -15.60 -12.13
N CYS A 30 -27.66 -16.43 -13.16
CA CYS A 30 -27.81 -17.89 -13.01
C CYS A 30 -29.01 -18.28 -12.14
N VAL A 31 -30.15 -17.59 -12.32
CA VAL A 31 -31.42 -17.85 -11.61
C VAL A 31 -31.33 -17.63 -10.09
N LYS A 32 -30.24 -17.02 -9.57
CA LYS A 32 -30.10 -16.66 -8.16
C LYS A 32 -29.83 -15.16 -7.99
N PRO A 33 -30.26 -14.56 -6.86
CA PRO A 33 -29.85 -13.20 -6.52
C PRO A 33 -28.34 -13.08 -6.47
N MET A 34 -27.80 -12.02 -7.08
CA MET A 34 -26.39 -11.66 -6.92
C MET A 34 -26.16 -11.09 -5.51
N ALA A 35 -25.02 -11.42 -4.92
CA ALA A 35 -24.66 -10.95 -3.59
C ALA A 35 -23.73 -9.74 -3.68
N PRO A 36 -23.88 -8.72 -2.81
CA PRO A 36 -22.92 -7.63 -2.75
C PRO A 36 -21.57 -8.11 -2.21
N LEU A 37 -20.50 -7.65 -2.83
CA LEU A 37 -19.17 -7.73 -2.24
C LEU A 37 -19.05 -6.66 -1.17
N VAL A 38 -18.84 -7.09 0.07
CA VAL A 38 -18.65 -6.20 1.21
C VAL A 38 -17.22 -5.67 1.19
N GLU A 39 -17.09 -4.35 1.31
CA GLU A 39 -15.78 -3.69 1.46
C GLU A 39 -15.16 -4.08 2.80
N LYS A 40 -13.99 -4.70 2.76
CA LYS A 40 -13.17 -4.97 3.95
C LYS A 40 -12.22 -3.80 4.20
N VAL A 41 -12.02 -3.46 5.46
CA VAL A 41 -11.08 -2.39 5.89
C VAL A 41 -9.90 -2.93 6.70
N ASP A 42 -10.03 -4.16 7.19
CA ASP A 42 -9.06 -4.89 8.01
C ASP A 42 -9.35 -6.41 7.95
N GLY A 43 -8.48 -7.22 8.55
CA GLY A 43 -8.61 -8.67 8.68
C GLY A 43 -7.55 -9.46 7.92
N GLU A 44 -7.77 -10.76 7.78
CA GLU A 44 -6.86 -11.65 7.06
C GLU A 44 -6.67 -11.20 5.61
N PHE A 45 -5.40 -11.10 5.17
CA PHE A 45 -4.95 -10.55 3.88
C PHE A 45 -5.10 -9.03 3.69
N ALA A 46 -5.39 -8.27 4.75
CA ALA A 46 -5.47 -6.80 4.66
C ALA A 46 -4.15 -6.19 4.18
N GLU A 47 -3.03 -6.61 4.77
CA GLU A 47 -1.71 -6.10 4.42
C GLU A 47 -1.28 -6.48 2.99
N ASP A 48 -1.68 -7.64 2.49
CA ASP A 48 -1.40 -8.05 1.10
C ASP A 48 -2.20 -7.24 0.08
N ASN A 49 -3.33 -6.65 0.49
CA ASN A 49 -4.20 -5.86 -0.38
C ASN A 49 -4.12 -4.36 -0.12
N ARG A 50 -3.43 -3.93 0.94
CA ARG A 50 -3.27 -2.54 1.32
C ARG A 50 -2.26 -1.89 0.38
N PRO A 51 -2.61 -0.78 -0.29
CA PRO A 51 -1.64 -0.04 -1.08
C PRO A 51 -0.61 0.64 -0.18
N SER A 52 0.67 0.37 -0.45
CA SER A 52 1.78 1.23 -0.06
C SER A 52 1.79 2.46 -0.94
N THR A 53 1.94 3.64 -0.36
CA THR A 53 1.81 4.91 -1.09
C THR A 53 2.98 5.84 -0.77
N TRP A 54 3.64 6.38 -1.79
CA TRP A 54 4.67 7.41 -1.63
C TRP A 54 4.58 8.43 -2.76
N ARG A 55 5.02 9.67 -2.51
CA ARG A 55 5.17 10.65 -3.59
C ARG A 55 6.51 10.50 -4.28
N LYS A 56 6.51 10.72 -5.60
CA LYS A 56 7.69 10.81 -6.45
C LYS A 56 7.51 12.06 -7.29
N ASP A 57 8.33 13.09 -7.03
CA ASP A 57 8.14 14.42 -7.63
C ASP A 57 6.69 14.93 -7.45
N ASP A 58 5.99 15.23 -8.54
CA ASP A 58 4.60 15.72 -8.54
C ASP A 58 3.54 14.58 -8.53
N SER A 59 3.97 13.31 -8.61
CA SER A 59 3.11 12.14 -8.66
C SER A 59 3.09 11.37 -7.33
N VAL A 60 2.13 10.44 -7.22
CA VAL A 60 2.00 9.46 -6.15
C VAL A 60 2.15 8.07 -6.78
N VAL A 61 3.06 7.27 -6.27
CA VAL A 61 3.14 5.85 -6.58
C VAL A 61 2.31 5.07 -5.57
N LEU A 62 1.51 4.13 -6.10
CA LEU A 62 0.68 3.20 -5.36
C LEU A 62 1.12 1.79 -5.72
N GLU A 63 1.63 1.03 -4.75
CA GLU A 63 2.00 -0.38 -4.90
C GLU A 63 1.08 -1.23 -4.02
N ILE A 64 0.47 -2.29 -4.56
CA ILE A 64 -0.47 -3.13 -3.82
C ILE A 64 0.27 -4.21 -3.03
N GLY A 65 0.10 -4.17 -1.70
CA GLY A 65 0.57 -5.18 -0.76
C GLY A 65 1.84 -4.79 -0.01
N ALA A 66 2.00 -5.34 1.20
CA ALA A 66 3.25 -5.26 1.97
C ALA A 66 4.40 -5.98 1.25
N THR A 67 4.08 -7.12 0.63
CA THR A 67 4.84 -7.69 -0.49
C THR A 67 4.05 -7.45 -1.78
N PRO A 68 4.71 -7.29 -2.95
CA PRO A 68 4.01 -6.99 -4.18
C PRO A 68 2.96 -8.07 -4.46
N HIS A 69 1.68 -7.67 -4.53
CA HIS A 69 0.60 -8.62 -4.71
C HIS A 69 0.75 -9.36 -6.05
N GLU A 70 0.47 -10.66 -6.07
CA GLU A 70 0.54 -11.47 -7.28
C GLU A 70 -0.37 -10.90 -8.39
N MET A 71 0.11 -10.93 -9.64
CA MET A 71 -0.62 -10.46 -10.81
C MET A 71 -0.68 -11.55 -11.90
N THR A 72 -0.97 -12.78 -11.47
CA THR A 72 -1.07 -13.97 -12.33
C THR A 72 -2.51 -14.19 -12.82
N GLU A 73 -2.71 -15.06 -13.81
CA GLU A 73 -4.07 -15.41 -14.27
C GLU A 73 -4.94 -15.99 -13.12
N GLN A 74 -4.33 -16.77 -12.22
CA GLN A 74 -5.03 -17.45 -11.13
C GLN A 74 -5.23 -16.56 -9.90
N HIS A 75 -4.38 -15.55 -9.70
CA HIS A 75 -4.43 -14.64 -8.57
C HIS A 75 -3.90 -13.25 -8.95
N HIS A 76 -4.81 -12.27 -9.02
CA HIS A 76 -4.50 -10.91 -9.42
C HIS A 76 -5.47 -9.89 -8.82
N ILE A 77 -5.01 -8.64 -8.82
CA ILE A 77 -5.86 -7.47 -8.64
C ILE A 77 -6.63 -7.23 -9.93
N ILE A 78 -7.96 -7.35 -9.84
CA ILE A 78 -8.88 -7.07 -10.95
C ILE A 78 -8.86 -5.58 -11.27
N TRP A 79 -8.85 -4.74 -10.22
CA TRP A 79 -8.59 -3.30 -10.35
C TRP A 79 -8.19 -2.68 -9.02
N LEU A 80 -7.46 -1.57 -9.12
CA LEU A 80 -7.32 -0.52 -8.11
C LEU A 80 -8.21 0.66 -8.53
N GLU A 81 -9.04 1.13 -7.62
CA GLU A 81 -9.89 2.29 -7.81
C GLU A 81 -9.46 3.42 -6.86
N VAL A 82 -9.04 4.54 -7.44
CA VAL A 82 -8.66 5.75 -6.73
C VAL A 82 -9.84 6.73 -6.77
N VAL A 83 -10.45 6.98 -5.62
CA VAL A 83 -11.60 7.86 -5.45
C VAL A 83 -11.13 9.18 -4.83
N THR A 84 -11.20 10.24 -5.63
CA THR A 84 -10.90 11.62 -5.21
C THR A 84 -12.19 12.45 -5.22
N PRO A 85 -12.20 13.67 -4.65
CA PRO A 85 -13.37 14.55 -4.71
C PRO A 85 -13.82 14.91 -6.14
N LYS A 86 -12.91 14.86 -7.13
CA LYS A 86 -13.18 15.30 -8.51
C LYS A 86 -13.39 14.14 -9.49
N ARG A 87 -12.78 12.98 -9.23
CA ARG A 87 -12.75 11.86 -10.18
C ARG A 87 -12.55 10.52 -9.50
N ILE A 88 -12.98 9.46 -10.21
CA ILE A 88 -12.67 8.07 -9.93
C ILE A 88 -11.76 7.57 -11.06
N ILE A 89 -10.65 6.93 -10.71
CA ILE A 89 -9.71 6.32 -11.66
C ILE A 89 -9.66 4.82 -11.37
N ARG A 90 -9.89 3.96 -12.38
CA ARG A 90 -9.69 2.51 -12.27
C ARG A 90 -8.47 2.08 -13.09
N ILE A 91 -7.64 1.26 -12.49
CA ILE A 91 -6.31 0.89 -12.99
C ILE A 91 -6.10 -0.61 -12.75
N PHE A 92 -5.17 -1.17 -13.52
CA PHE A 92 -4.75 -2.56 -13.59
C PHE A 92 -5.63 -3.45 -14.46
N ASN A 93 -4.95 -4.29 -15.21
CA ASN A 93 -5.43 -5.45 -15.91
C ASN A 93 -4.61 -6.67 -15.45
N PRO A 94 -5.13 -7.90 -15.63
CA PRO A 94 -4.33 -9.09 -15.41
C PRO A 94 -3.00 -9.03 -16.18
N GLY A 95 -1.88 -9.29 -15.50
CA GLY A 95 -0.53 -9.22 -16.07
C GLY A 95 0.20 -7.89 -15.88
N ASP A 96 -0.48 -6.82 -15.43
CA ASP A 96 0.20 -5.58 -15.04
C ASP A 96 1.07 -5.78 -13.79
N ARG A 97 2.06 -4.89 -13.57
CA ARG A 97 2.70 -4.81 -12.26
C ARG A 97 1.67 -4.29 -11.24
N PRO A 98 1.72 -4.74 -9.97
CA PRO A 98 0.81 -4.25 -8.93
C PRO A 98 1.20 -2.85 -8.44
N GLU A 99 1.66 -1.97 -9.34
CA GLU A 99 2.23 -0.66 -9.05
C GLU A 99 1.79 0.35 -10.12
N VAL A 100 1.39 1.55 -9.71
CA VAL A 100 1.07 2.65 -10.64
C VAL A 100 1.49 4.01 -10.08
N GLU A 101 1.97 4.88 -10.96
CA GLU A 101 2.31 6.26 -10.68
C GLU A 101 1.22 7.21 -11.23
N LEU A 102 0.68 8.10 -10.39
CA LEU A 102 -0.45 8.99 -10.73
C LEU A 102 -0.30 10.39 -10.13
N GLU A 103 -0.73 11.40 -10.86
CA GLU A 103 -0.97 12.73 -10.28
C GLU A 103 -2.26 12.72 -9.45
N LEU A 104 -2.12 12.78 -8.12
CA LEU A 104 -3.24 12.82 -7.18
C LEU A 104 -3.28 14.14 -6.41
N PRO A 105 -4.50 14.64 -6.10
CA PRO A 105 -4.64 15.85 -5.31
C PRO A 105 -4.13 15.65 -3.89
N ARG A 106 -3.74 16.74 -3.24
CA ARG A 106 -3.56 16.79 -1.80
C ARG A 106 -4.89 16.55 -1.08
N GLY A 107 -4.81 16.10 0.17
CA GLY A 107 -5.96 15.83 1.03
C GLY A 107 -6.29 14.35 1.15
N GLU A 108 -7.50 14.08 1.63
CA GLU A 108 -8.01 12.72 1.84
C GLU A 108 -8.55 12.13 0.53
N ILE A 109 -8.17 10.90 0.26
CA ILE A 109 -8.69 10.08 -0.83
C ILE A 109 -9.08 8.69 -0.30
N TYR A 110 -9.88 7.97 -1.08
CA TYR A 110 -10.18 6.57 -0.82
C TYR A 110 -9.59 5.70 -1.92
N LEU A 111 -9.02 4.57 -1.52
CA LEU A 111 -8.55 3.52 -2.40
C LEU A 111 -9.45 2.31 -2.23
N ARG A 112 -9.88 1.70 -3.32
CA ARG A 112 -10.54 0.40 -3.30
C ARG A 112 -9.73 -0.58 -4.12
N VAL A 113 -9.56 -1.79 -3.61
CA VAL A 113 -8.77 -2.84 -4.26
C VAL A 113 -9.64 -4.07 -4.38
N LEU A 114 -9.79 -4.60 -5.59
CA LEU A 114 -10.54 -5.84 -5.82
C LEU A 114 -9.58 -6.95 -6.26
N CYS A 115 -9.31 -7.89 -5.37
CA CYS A 115 -8.57 -9.12 -5.68
C CYS A 115 -9.55 -10.22 -6.09
N ASN A 116 -9.22 -11.00 -7.14
CA ASN A 116 -10.07 -12.08 -7.63
C ASN A 116 -10.30 -13.20 -6.59
N ARG A 117 -9.36 -13.40 -5.66
CA ARG A 117 -9.42 -14.37 -4.56
C ARG A 117 -9.86 -13.75 -3.24
N HIS A 118 -9.24 -12.63 -2.86
CA HIS A 118 -9.43 -12.03 -1.53
C HIS A 118 -10.57 -11.02 -1.46
N GLY A 119 -11.23 -10.69 -2.57
CA GLY A 119 -12.42 -9.85 -2.59
C GLY A 119 -12.11 -8.35 -2.56
N LEU A 120 -13.08 -7.57 -2.07
CA LEU A 120 -13.07 -6.11 -2.16
C LEU A 120 -12.58 -5.47 -0.85
N TRP A 121 -11.63 -4.56 -0.99
CA TRP A 121 -11.01 -3.81 0.11
C TRP A 121 -11.20 -2.32 -0.07
N LYS A 122 -11.20 -1.58 1.04
CA LYS A 122 -11.27 -0.12 1.06
C LYS A 122 -10.34 0.46 2.10
N PHE A 123 -9.54 1.43 1.67
CA PHE A 123 -8.57 2.14 2.49
C PHE A 123 -8.75 3.64 2.34
N ARG A 124 -8.41 4.37 3.40
CA ARG A 124 -8.42 5.83 3.44
C ARG A 124 -7.00 6.33 3.57
N VAL A 125 -6.59 7.26 2.72
CA VAL A 125 -5.23 7.81 2.68
C VAL A 125 -5.32 9.33 2.69
N LYS A 126 -4.46 10.00 3.46
CA LYS A 126 -4.43 11.46 3.57
C LYS A 126 -3.04 12.00 3.22
N PHE A 127 -2.97 12.75 2.13
CA PHE A 127 -1.76 13.47 1.72
C PHE A 127 -1.81 14.91 2.27
N SER A 128 -1.07 15.21 3.35
CA SER A 128 -0.89 16.56 3.90
C SER A 128 0.46 17.18 3.49
N VAL A 129 0.62 18.50 3.63
CA VAL A 129 1.88 19.21 3.30
C VAL A 129 3.05 18.72 4.18
N GLU A 130 2.80 18.43 5.46
CA GLU A 130 3.79 17.81 6.37
C GLU A 130 4.14 16.38 5.95
N ASN A 131 3.16 15.63 5.44
CA ASN A 131 3.41 14.31 4.88
C ASN A 131 4.25 14.39 3.60
N GLU A 132 4.09 15.41 2.76
CA GLU A 132 4.88 15.57 1.52
C GLU A 132 6.38 15.77 1.78
N ASP A 133 6.75 16.62 2.73
CA ASP A 133 8.16 16.77 3.12
C ASP A 133 8.70 15.46 3.69
N LYS A 134 7.91 14.80 4.54
CA LYS A 134 8.28 13.52 5.16
C LYS A 134 8.47 12.39 4.16
N TYR A 135 7.58 12.20 3.19
CA TYR A 135 7.73 11.17 2.17
C TYR A 135 8.93 11.44 1.27
N ARG A 136 9.17 12.72 0.89
CA ARG A 136 10.36 13.11 0.13
C ARG A 136 11.64 12.78 0.89
N ILE A 137 11.68 13.09 2.18
CA ILE A 137 12.80 12.79 3.07
C ILE A 137 13.02 11.27 3.17
N ILE A 138 11.97 10.49 3.41
CA ILE A 138 12.06 9.02 3.52
C ILE A 138 12.55 8.41 2.21
N SER A 139 12.01 8.84 1.06
CA SER A 139 12.44 8.33 -0.25
C SER A 139 13.92 8.61 -0.47
N LYS A 140 14.35 9.86 -0.23
CA LYS A 140 15.75 10.25 -0.38
C LYS A 140 16.67 9.49 0.58
N ALA A 141 16.21 9.22 1.80
CA ALA A 141 16.95 8.41 2.77
C ALA A 141 17.11 6.96 2.33
N VAL A 142 16.07 6.35 1.75
CA VAL A 142 16.11 4.99 1.20
C VAL A 142 17.04 4.91 0.00
N ASP A 143 16.96 5.87 -0.92
CA ASP A 143 17.83 5.93 -2.09
C ASP A 143 19.30 6.10 -1.67
N SER A 144 19.57 7.00 -0.71
CA SER A 144 20.89 7.19 -0.13
C SER A 144 21.41 5.91 0.53
N PHE A 145 20.62 5.29 1.41
CA PHE A 145 21.00 4.04 2.06
C PHE A 145 21.32 2.94 1.05
N ASN A 146 20.45 2.73 0.06
CA ASN A 146 20.64 1.69 -0.95
C ASN A 146 21.84 1.98 -1.86
N THR A 147 22.16 3.26 -2.12
CA THR A 147 23.34 3.64 -2.89
C THR A 147 24.64 3.27 -2.16
N PHE A 148 24.68 3.42 -0.83
CA PHE A 148 25.89 3.16 -0.05
C PHE A 148 25.99 1.73 0.50
N ARG A 149 24.86 1.04 0.68
CA ARG A 149 24.81 -0.27 1.35
C ARG A 149 24.47 -1.44 0.43
N ALA A 150 23.93 -1.21 -0.77
CA ALA A 150 23.71 -2.31 -1.70
C ALA A 150 25.06 -2.83 -2.28
N PRO A 151 25.20 -4.14 -2.54
CA PRO A 151 24.19 -5.20 -2.39
C PRO A 151 24.15 -5.85 -0.99
N GLU A 152 25.03 -5.42 -0.07
CA GLU A 152 25.16 -6.00 1.27
C GLU A 152 23.87 -5.86 2.09
N ALA A 153 23.24 -4.69 2.06
CA ALA A 153 21.94 -4.43 2.64
C ALA A 153 21.10 -3.53 1.73
N ARG A 154 19.79 -3.78 1.67
CA ARG A 154 18.80 -2.94 1.00
C ARG A 154 17.65 -2.62 1.93
N ALA A 155 17.23 -1.36 1.95
CA ALA A 155 16.06 -0.87 2.64
C ALA A 155 14.88 -0.72 1.66
N ARG A 156 13.69 -1.13 2.10
CA ARG A 156 12.42 -0.94 1.40
C ARG A 156 11.34 -0.50 2.39
N VAL A 157 10.63 0.58 2.07
CA VAL A 157 9.54 1.05 2.93
C VAL A 157 8.35 0.10 2.82
N LEU A 158 7.84 -0.35 3.96
CA LEU A 158 6.62 -1.16 4.03
C LEU A 158 5.39 -0.33 4.39
N GLU A 159 5.54 0.60 5.33
CA GLU A 159 4.42 1.40 5.82
C GLU A 159 4.92 2.76 6.31
N VAL A 160 4.18 3.82 5.99
CA VAL A 160 4.35 5.14 6.57
C VAL A 160 3.01 5.61 7.11
N SER A 161 2.96 5.84 8.41
CA SER A 161 1.85 6.47 9.14
C SER A 161 2.32 7.81 9.69
N ASP A 162 1.44 8.62 10.28
CA ASP A 162 1.79 9.97 10.77
C ASP A 162 3.01 9.98 11.71
N ASP A 163 3.11 9.02 12.64
CA ASP A 163 4.18 8.94 13.64
C ASP A 163 5.05 7.67 13.55
N THR A 164 4.79 6.75 12.61
CA THR A 164 5.61 5.54 12.45
C THR A 164 6.00 5.25 11.01
N LEU A 165 7.18 4.68 10.85
CA LEU A 165 7.78 4.22 9.60
C LEU A 165 8.21 2.76 9.79
N LYS A 166 7.75 1.85 8.93
CA LYS A 166 8.22 0.47 8.85
C LYS A 166 9.09 0.29 7.61
N VAL A 167 10.26 -0.27 7.80
CA VAL A 167 11.23 -0.54 6.73
C VAL A 167 11.67 -1.99 6.81
N GLU A 168 11.63 -2.67 5.68
CA GLU A 168 12.24 -3.97 5.50
C GLU A 168 13.69 -3.80 5.06
N PHE A 169 14.59 -4.49 5.75
CA PHE A 169 15.99 -4.63 5.39
C PHE A 169 16.25 -6.05 4.88
N THR A 170 16.86 -6.16 3.72
CA THR A 170 17.23 -7.44 3.07
C THR A 170 18.71 -7.45 2.74
N GLY A 171 19.32 -8.63 2.64
CA GLY A 171 20.73 -8.79 2.29
C GLY A 171 21.52 -9.62 3.30
N ASN A 172 22.84 -9.61 3.18
CA ASN A 172 23.75 -10.39 4.02
C ASN A 172 24.10 -9.63 5.30
N LEU A 173 23.09 -9.30 6.11
CA LEU A 173 23.26 -8.58 7.36
C LEU A 173 24.12 -9.40 8.33
N CYS A 174 25.35 -8.96 8.62
CA CYS A 174 26.27 -9.66 9.51
C CYS A 174 25.70 -9.73 10.94
N ARG A 175 25.35 -10.93 11.40
CA ARG A 175 24.66 -11.17 12.70
C ARG A 175 25.60 -11.16 13.91
N THR A 176 26.91 -11.22 13.70
CA THR A 176 27.91 -11.34 14.78
C THR A 176 28.62 -10.02 15.10
N CYS A 177 28.61 -9.05 14.17
CA CYS A 177 29.20 -7.73 14.34
C CYS A 177 28.42 -6.72 13.47
N GLY A 178 27.83 -5.69 14.10
CA GLY A 178 27.19 -4.58 13.38
C GLY A 178 25.78 -4.81 12.83
N PHE A 179 25.07 -5.85 13.29
CA PHE A 179 23.68 -6.11 12.87
C PHE A 179 22.74 -4.91 13.08
N TYR A 180 22.88 -4.23 14.22
CA TYR A 180 22.10 -3.03 14.55
C TYR A 180 22.59 -1.77 13.84
N ASP A 181 23.83 -1.77 13.32
CA ASP A 181 24.46 -0.59 12.72
C ASP A 181 23.72 -0.17 11.46
N TYR A 182 23.24 -1.12 10.64
CA TYR A 182 22.43 -0.80 9.45
C TYR A 182 21.16 -0.02 9.79
N PHE A 183 20.50 -0.37 10.89
CA PHE A 183 19.24 0.25 11.29
C PHE A 183 19.47 1.63 11.91
N GLU A 184 20.57 1.79 12.63
CA GLU A 184 21.04 3.07 13.17
C GLU A 184 21.56 4.01 12.07
N ASP A 185 22.27 3.49 11.07
CA ASP A 185 22.73 4.25 9.91
C ASP A 185 21.54 4.80 9.13
N PHE A 186 20.53 3.97 8.88
CA PHE A 186 19.30 4.44 8.25
C PHE A 186 18.62 5.53 9.09
N ARG A 187 18.62 5.40 10.42
CA ARG A 187 18.11 6.44 11.34
C ARG A 187 18.91 7.75 11.23
N LEU A 188 20.23 7.67 11.07
CA LEU A 188 21.10 8.83 10.88
C LEU A 188 20.85 9.50 9.54
N ILE A 189 20.70 8.74 8.46
CA ILE A 189 20.35 9.28 7.14
C ILE A 189 19.01 10.01 7.20
N LEU A 190 17.98 9.43 7.84
CA LEU A 190 16.71 10.11 8.05
C LEU A 190 16.88 11.45 8.78
N LYS A 191 17.73 11.48 9.81
CA LYS A 191 18.03 12.69 10.58
C LYS A 191 18.74 13.75 9.74
N ASP A 192 19.70 13.36 8.92
CA ASP A 192 20.44 14.29 8.04
C ASP A 192 19.53 14.92 6.98
N GLU A 193 18.51 14.19 6.56
CA GLU A 193 17.44 14.70 5.70
C GLU A 193 16.36 15.49 6.48
N GLY A 194 16.51 15.65 7.79
CA GLY A 194 15.65 16.48 8.64
C GLY A 194 14.47 15.75 9.31
N LEU A 195 14.42 14.42 9.23
CA LEU A 195 13.39 13.60 9.88
C LEU A 195 13.95 12.84 11.08
N TYR A 196 13.62 13.31 12.28
CA TYR A 196 14.03 12.63 13.50
C TYR A 196 13.21 11.36 13.70
N SER A 197 13.90 10.29 14.09
CA SER A 197 13.26 9.01 14.34
C SER A 197 13.93 8.26 15.47
N GLN A 198 13.19 7.35 16.07
CA GLN A 198 13.64 6.46 17.14
C GLN A 198 13.26 5.03 16.78
N LEU A 199 14.23 4.12 16.81
CA LEU A 199 13.95 2.71 16.62
C LEU A 199 13.10 2.19 17.78
N THR A 200 12.01 1.50 17.45
CA THR A 200 11.02 1.02 18.44
C THR A 200 10.84 -0.49 18.44
N GLU A 201 11.05 -1.14 17.30
CA GLU A 201 10.85 -2.58 17.16
C GLU A 201 11.76 -3.11 16.05
N ILE A 202 12.35 -4.28 16.27
CA ILE A 202 13.07 -5.05 15.27
C ILE A 202 12.48 -6.45 15.28
N ARG A 203 12.07 -6.94 14.11
CA ARG A 203 11.55 -8.28 13.91
C ARG A 203 12.37 -8.97 12.83
N GLU A 204 13.16 -9.95 13.26
CA GLU A 204 13.93 -10.80 12.36
C GLU A 204 13.03 -11.86 11.72
N LEU A 205 13.16 -12.02 10.41
CA LEU A 205 12.56 -13.08 9.60
C LEU A 205 13.67 -13.94 9.00
N GLU A 206 13.30 -15.02 8.32
CA GLU A 206 14.28 -15.93 7.71
C GLU A 206 15.21 -15.21 6.72
N ASP A 207 14.62 -14.38 5.83
CA ASP A 207 15.34 -13.71 4.73
C ASP A 207 15.41 -12.17 4.84
N SER A 208 14.75 -11.58 5.83
CA SER A 208 14.68 -10.13 5.99
C SER A 208 14.56 -9.71 7.45
N THR A 209 14.69 -8.42 7.70
CA THR A 209 14.46 -7.83 9.04
C THR A 209 13.55 -6.64 8.89
N ILE A 210 12.43 -6.65 9.61
CA ILE A 210 11.48 -5.55 9.64
C ILE A 210 11.81 -4.67 10.84
N VAL A 211 12.03 -3.39 10.58
CA VAL A 211 12.35 -2.39 11.61
C VAL A 211 11.28 -1.31 11.64
N LYS A 212 10.78 -1.01 12.84
CA LYS A 212 9.81 0.05 13.07
C LYS A 212 10.47 1.24 13.75
N TYR A 213 10.33 2.40 13.12
CA TYR A 213 10.78 3.68 13.62
C TYR A 213 9.57 4.52 14.06
N LYS A 214 9.68 5.15 15.23
CA LYS A 214 8.78 6.22 15.65
C LYS A 214 9.37 7.56 15.22
N LEU A 215 8.63 8.29 14.40
CA LEU A 215 9.00 9.58 13.84
C LEU A 215 8.71 10.70 14.83
N LYS A 216 9.55 11.74 14.82
CA LYS A 216 9.37 12.98 15.56
C LYS A 216 9.59 14.14 14.59
N TYR A 217 8.63 15.06 14.52
CA TYR A 217 8.72 16.23 13.64
C TYR A 217 9.27 17.41 14.44
N GLY A 218 10.48 17.86 14.09
CA GLY A 218 11.11 19.07 14.65
C GLY A 218 11.42 19.04 16.16
N MET A 219 12.63 19.47 16.52
CA MET A 219 12.85 20.22 17.76
C MET A 219 13.02 21.67 17.38
#